data_AF-A0A9D4R2G3-F1
#
_entry.id   AF-A0A9D4R2G3-F1
#
_cell.length_a   1.000
_cell.length_b   1.000
_cell.length_c   1.000
_cell.angle_alpha   90.00
_cell.angle_beta   90.00
_cell.angle_gamma   90.00
#
_symmetry.space_group_name_H-M   'P 1'
#
loop_
_entity.id
_entity.type
_entity.pdbx_description
1 polymer ?
#
loop_
_entity_poly.entity_id
_entity_poly.type
_entity_poly.pdbx_seq_one_letter_code
_entity_poly.pdbx_strand_id
1 'polypeptide(L)'
;MEILESYAIEQKREIELHKNENASKSKIIEDLKIQNAALEQKKDRESMQHDDFANATEQYSRRNNLRITGVPKDQDRKSSESVTNKFITLVNTHLGMSIVPNDIDIAHRLG
;
A
#
# COMPACT_ATOMS: atom_id res chain seq x y z
N MET A 1 54.81 -13.56 -47.12
CA MET A 1 53.40 -13.59 -47.55
C MET A 1 52.56 -14.37 -46.54
N GLU A 2 53.02 -15.54 -46.07
CA GLU A 2 52.33 -16.39 -45.07
C GLU A 2 52.03 -15.74 -43.70
N ILE A 3 52.92 -14.88 -43.17
CA ILE A 3 52.71 -14.21 -41.85
C ILE A 3 51.52 -13.24 -41.87
N LEU A 4 51.27 -12.60 -43.02
CA LEU A 4 50.14 -11.68 -43.16
C LEU A 4 48.81 -12.44 -43.27
N GLU A 5 48.82 -13.63 -43.89
CA GLU A 5 47.64 -14.49 -43.99
C GLU A 5 47.27 -15.10 -42.64
N SER A 6 48.25 -15.58 -41.86
CA SER A 6 48.00 -16.11 -40.51
C SER A 6 47.39 -15.05 -39.59
N TYR A 7 47.90 -13.82 -39.65
CA TYR A 7 47.37 -12.70 -38.88
C TYR A 7 45.93 -12.33 -39.27
N ALA A 8 45.61 -12.33 -40.57
CA ALA A 8 44.25 -12.06 -41.05
C ALA A 8 43.25 -13.16 -40.65
N ILE A 9 43.68 -14.42 -40.56
CA ILE A 9 42.86 -15.55 -40.09
C ILE A 9 42.55 -15.40 -38.60
N GLU A 10 43.57 -15.05 -37.80
CA GLU A 10 43.41 -14.90 -36.35
C GLU A 10 42.47 -13.74 -35.99
N GLN A 11 42.61 -12.58 -36.66
CA GLN A 11 41.66 -11.47 -36.50
C GLN A 11 40.22 -11.85 -36.87
N LYS A 12 40.02 -12.61 -37.96
CA LYS A 12 38.67 -13.05 -38.36
C LYS A 12 38.04 -13.93 -37.29
N ARG A 13 38.81 -14.84 -36.70
CA ARG A 13 38.36 -15.73 -35.62
C ARG A 13 37.98 -14.95 -34.37
N GLU A 14 38.76 -13.94 -33.99
CA GLU A 14 38.48 -13.09 -32.84
C GLU A 14 37.21 -12.24 -33.04
N ILE A 15 37.02 -11.68 -34.23
CA ILE A 15 35.79 -10.95 -34.60
C ILE A 15 34.56 -11.86 -34.53
N GLU A 16 34.68 -13.11 -34.99
CA GLU A 16 33.57 -14.08 -34.97
C GLU A 16 33.20 -14.50 -33.54
N LEU A 17 34.21 -14.71 -32.67
CA LEU A 17 33.99 -14.95 -31.24
C LEU A 17 33.26 -13.79 -30.58
N HIS A 18 33.71 -12.55 -30.77
CA HIS A 18 33.05 -11.38 -30.19
C HIS A 18 31.63 -11.16 -30.73
N LYS A 19 31.38 -11.48 -32.00
CA LYS A 19 30.02 -11.44 -32.57
C LYS A 19 29.09 -12.43 -31.87
N ASN A 20 29.55 -13.66 -31.64
CA ASN A 20 28.77 -14.69 -30.98
C ASN A 20 28.51 -14.35 -29.50
N GLU A 21 29.51 -13.80 -28.81
CA GLU A 21 29.35 -13.30 -27.44
C GLU A 21 28.36 -12.14 -27.36
N ASN A 22 28.44 -11.17 -28.27
CA ASN A 22 27.52 -10.04 -28.31
C ASN A 22 26.08 -10.46 -28.65
N ALA A 23 25.90 -11.42 -29.56
CA ALA A 23 24.59 -11.99 -29.84
C ALA A 23 24.00 -12.68 -28.59
N SER A 24 24.82 -13.42 -27.86
CA SER A 24 24.40 -14.09 -26.62
C SER A 24 24.03 -13.09 -25.52
N LYS A 25 24.87 -12.06 -25.30
CA LYS A 25 24.60 -10.97 -24.35
C LYS A 25 23.34 -10.19 -24.72
N SER A 26 23.13 -9.91 -26.01
CA SER A 26 21.93 -9.20 -26.48
C SER A 26 20.66 -9.96 -26.13
N LYS A 27 20.66 -11.28 -26.31
CA LYS A 27 19.51 -12.13 -25.96
C LYS A 27 19.23 -12.11 -24.46
N ILE A 28 20.27 -12.23 -23.64
CA ILE A 28 20.13 -12.17 -22.16
C ILE A 28 19.56 -10.81 -21.73
N ILE A 29 20.01 -9.71 -22.33
CA ILE A 29 19.50 -8.37 -22.02
C ILE A 29 18.01 -8.25 -22.36
N GLU A 30 17.59 -8.84 -23.48
CA GLU A 30 16.18 -8.84 -23.89
C GLU A 30 15.31 -9.67 -22.94
N ASP A 31 15.76 -10.87 -22.58
CA ASP A 31 15.08 -11.73 -21.61
C ASP A 31 14.95 -11.04 -20.24
N LEU A 32 16.01 -10.37 -19.76
CA LEU A 32 15.98 -9.61 -18.50
C LEU A 32 15.02 -8.42 -18.54
N LYS A 33 14.92 -7.73 -19.69
CA LYS A 33 13.95 -6.64 -19.86
C LYS A 33 12.51 -7.14 -19.74
N ILE A 34 12.22 -8.29 -20.36
CA ILE A 34 10.90 -8.93 -20.28
C ILE A 34 10.59 -9.35 -18.83
N GLN A 35 11.55 -9.97 -18.15
CA GLN A 35 11.39 -10.37 -16.75
C GLN A 35 11.16 -9.16 -15.83
N ASN A 36 11.91 -8.08 -15.99
CA ASN A 36 11.74 -6.87 -15.20
C ASN A 36 10.36 -6.22 -15.44
N ALA A 37 9.90 -6.15 -16.69
CA ALA A 37 8.57 -5.64 -16.99
C ALA A 37 7.46 -6.49 -16.34
N ALA A 38 7.62 -7.82 -16.33
CA ALA A 38 6.67 -8.72 -15.67
C ALA A 38 6.70 -8.56 -14.13
N LEU A 39 7.88 -8.36 -13.54
CA LEU A 39 8.04 -8.14 -12.10
C LEU A 39 7.41 -6.81 -11.64
N GLU A 40 7.60 -5.72 -12.39
CA GLU A 40 6.97 -4.44 -12.06
C GLU A 40 5.44 -4.55 -12.13
N GLN A 41 4.89 -5.19 -13.17
CA GLN A 41 3.43 -5.42 -13.25
C GLN A 41 2.90 -6.26 -12.08
N LYS A 42 3.67 -7.26 -11.63
CA LYS A 42 3.28 -8.08 -10.48
C LYS A 42 3.29 -7.26 -9.19
N LYS A 43 4.33 -6.46 -8.98
CA LYS A 43 4.46 -5.57 -7.83
C LYS A 43 3.32 -4.56 -7.75
N ASP A 44 2.94 -3.96 -8.87
CA ASP A 44 1.82 -3.02 -8.92
C ASP A 44 0.50 -3.69 -8.52
N ARG A 45 0.24 -4.91 -9.00
CA ARG A 45 -0.94 -5.69 -8.64
C ARG A 45 -0.96 -6.06 -7.16
N GLU A 46 0.18 -6.49 -6.62
CA GLU A 46 0.30 -6.82 -5.19
C GLU A 46 0.07 -5.58 -4.33
N SER A 47 0.62 -4.42 -4.72
CA SER A 47 0.37 -3.14 -4.02
C SER A 47 -1.11 -2.80 -3.98
N MET A 48 -1.81 -2.90 -5.12
CA MET A 48 -3.25 -2.65 -5.17
C MET A 48 -4.05 -3.60 -4.28
N GLN A 49 -3.69 -4.89 -4.26
CA GLN A 49 -4.35 -5.88 -3.38
C GLN A 49 -4.13 -5.58 -1.89
N HIS A 50 -2.93 -5.12 -1.53
CA HIS A 50 -2.64 -4.72 -0.16
C HIS A 50 -3.44 -3.49 0.26
N ASP A 51 -3.56 -2.49 -0.60
CA ASP A 51 -4.34 -1.28 -0.34
C ASP A 51 -5.83 -1.60 -0.18
N ASP A 52 -6.38 -2.44 -1.07
CA ASP A 52 -7.77 -2.89 -0.99
C ASP A 52 -8.04 -3.68 0.30
N PHE A 53 -7.13 -4.58 0.67
CA PHE A 53 -7.24 -5.35 1.90
C PHE A 53 -7.16 -4.46 3.15
N ALA A 54 -6.24 -3.50 3.17
CA ALA A 54 -6.09 -2.55 4.27
C ALA A 54 -7.35 -1.69 4.43
N ASN A 55 -7.89 -1.18 3.31
CA ASN A 55 -9.14 -0.43 3.30
C ASN A 55 -10.32 -1.26 3.79
N ALA A 56 -10.48 -2.49 3.31
CA ALA A 56 -11.54 -3.39 3.74
C ALA A 56 -11.45 -3.69 5.24
N THR A 57 -10.24 -3.95 5.74
CA THR A 57 -9.99 -4.23 7.16
C THR A 57 -10.27 -3.02 8.04
N GLU A 58 -9.85 -1.83 7.60
CA GLU A 58 -10.11 -0.58 8.31
C GLU A 58 -11.61 -0.29 8.40
N GLN A 59 -12.33 -0.43 7.29
CA GLN A 59 -13.79 -0.26 7.27
C GLN A 59 -14.48 -1.30 8.16
N TYR A 60 -14.04 -2.56 8.11
CA TYR A 60 -14.58 -3.62 8.96
C TYR A 60 -14.39 -3.29 10.45
N SER A 61 -13.22 -2.78 10.83
CA SER A 61 -12.95 -2.35 12.21
C SER A 61 -13.81 -1.18 12.68
N ARG A 62 -14.38 -0.40 11.76
CA ARG A 62 -15.20 0.78 12.04
C ARG A 62 -16.70 0.56 11.90
N ARG A 63 -17.14 -0.65 11.57
CA ARG A 63 -18.54 -0.94 11.25
C ARG A 63 -19.53 -0.50 12.33
N ASN A 64 -19.13 -0.53 13.60
CA ASN A 64 -19.96 -0.14 14.75
C ASN A 64 -19.46 1.14 15.44
N ASN A 65 -18.60 1.92 14.77
CA ASN A 65 -18.04 3.15 15.32
C ASN A 65 -18.73 4.37 14.70
N LEU A 66 -19.12 5.33 15.53
CA LEU A 66 -19.68 6.60 15.09
C LEU A 66 -18.73 7.75 15.43
N ARG A 67 -18.43 8.62 14.45
CA ARG A 67 -17.72 9.87 14.68
C ARG A 67 -18.71 11.01 14.81
N ILE A 68 -18.69 11.70 15.95
CA ILE A 68 -19.59 12.82 16.25
C ILE A 68 -18.78 14.10 16.31
N THR A 69 -19.20 15.10 15.53
CA THR A 69 -18.56 16.42 15.48
C THR A 69 -19.46 17.46 16.15
N GLY A 70 -18.88 18.62 16.49
CA GLY A 70 -19.64 19.73 17.09
C GLY A 70 -20.03 19.55 18.57
N VAL A 71 -19.59 18.48 19.24
CA VAL A 71 -19.84 18.29 20.69
C VAL A 71 -19.03 19.31 21.50
N PRO A 72 -19.66 20.27 22.21
CA PRO A 72 -18.96 21.30 22.98
C PRO A 72 -17.99 20.68 23.99
N LYS A 73 -16.82 21.31 24.17
CA LYS A 73 -15.90 20.94 25.27
C LYS A 73 -16.49 21.42 26.60
N ASP A 74 -16.22 20.69 27.66
CA ASP A 74 -16.52 21.17 29.01
C ASP A 74 -15.75 22.46 29.25
N GLN A 75 -16.47 23.52 29.62
CA GLN A 75 -15.87 24.81 29.98
C GLN A 75 -15.23 24.75 31.37
N ASP A 76 -15.69 23.83 32.23
CA ASP A 76 -15.20 23.64 33.59
C ASP A 76 -14.47 22.31 33.76
N ARG A 77 -13.20 22.39 34.22
CA ARG A 77 -12.40 21.21 34.60
C ARG A 77 -12.98 20.41 35.77
N LYS A 78 -14.01 20.94 36.45
CA LYS A 78 -14.64 20.33 37.63
C LYS A 78 -15.81 19.40 37.28
N SER A 79 -16.43 19.55 36.10
CA SER A 79 -17.40 18.60 35.58
C SER A 79 -16.80 17.89 34.38
N SER A 80 -16.02 16.82 34.61
CA SER A 80 -15.74 15.87 33.53
C SER A 80 -16.99 15.03 33.33
N GLU A 81 -18.03 15.62 32.73
CA GLU A 81 -19.15 14.81 32.29
C GLU A 81 -18.61 13.84 31.24
N SER A 82 -18.79 12.54 31.50
CA SER A 82 -18.30 11.48 30.62
C SER A 82 -18.80 11.72 29.19
N VAL A 83 -17.91 11.60 28.20
CA VAL A 83 -18.27 11.70 26.77
C VAL A 83 -19.45 10.77 26.44
N THR A 84 -19.49 9.61 27.08
CA THR A 84 -20.60 8.66 27.05
C THR A 84 -21.93 9.29 27.45
N ASN A 85 -21.98 10.00 28.58
CA ASN A 85 -23.22 10.60 29.09
C ASN A 85 -23.73 11.70 28.15
N LYS A 86 -22.83 12.53 27.62
CA LYS A 86 -23.20 13.56 26.64
C LYS A 86 -23.81 12.97 25.39
N PHE A 87 -23.23 11.89 24.89
CA PHE A 87 -23.76 11.19 23.73
C PHE A 87 -25.13 10.59 24.03
N ILE A 88 -25.29 9.87 25.15
CA ILE A 88 -26.58 9.29 25.57
C ILE A 88 -27.65 10.37 25.68
N THR A 89 -27.35 11.48 26.37
CA THR A 89 -28.28 12.61 26.51
C THR A 89 -28.66 13.19 25.16
N LEU A 90 -27.70 13.40 24.26
CA LEU A 90 -27.95 13.93 22.92
C LEU A 90 -28.89 13.01 22.13
N VAL A 91 -28.59 11.71 22.09
CA VAL A 91 -29.35 10.73 21.32
C VAL A 91 -30.75 10.52 21.89
N ASN A 92 -30.86 10.35 23.21
CA ASN A 92 -32.16 10.11 23.84
C ASN A 92 -33.08 11.34 23.77
N THR A 93 -32.52 12.56 23.82
CA THR A 93 -33.30 13.79 23.79
C THR A 93 -33.68 14.21 22.37
N HIS A 94 -32.77 14.08 21.40
CA HIS A 94 -32.96 14.67 20.06
C HIS A 94 -33.32 13.65 18.98
N LEU A 95 -32.94 12.38 19.16
CA LEU A 95 -33.18 11.32 18.16
C LEU A 95 -34.29 10.34 18.58
N GLY A 96 -34.81 10.46 19.80
CA GLY A 96 -35.89 9.60 20.31
C GLY A 96 -35.50 8.14 20.46
N MET A 97 -34.20 7.85 20.54
CA MET A 97 -33.69 6.50 20.79
C MET A 97 -33.53 6.27 22.30
N SER A 98 -33.42 5.01 22.72
CA SER A 98 -33.11 4.66 24.11
C SER A 98 -31.79 3.90 24.14
N ILE A 99 -30.71 4.65 24.36
CA ILE A 99 -29.36 4.11 24.54
C ILE A 99 -29.00 4.20 26.02
N VAL A 100 -28.39 3.13 26.54
CA VAL A 100 -27.85 3.05 27.90
C VAL A 100 -26.31 2.92 27.87
N PRO A 101 -25.60 3.20 28.99
CA PRO A 101 -24.14 3.14 29.01
C PRO A 101 -23.53 1.80 28.57
N ASN A 102 -24.22 0.69 28.83
CA ASN A 102 -23.75 -0.66 28.45
C ASN A 102 -23.85 -0.94 26.95
N ASP A 103 -24.53 -0.09 26.18
CA ASP A 103 -24.59 -0.20 24.71
C ASP A 103 -23.34 0.41 24.04
N ILE A 104 -22.45 1.02 24.82
CA ILE A 104 -21.28 1.75 24.33
C ILE A 104 -20.02 1.10 24.91
N ASP A 105 -19.24 0.46 24.05
CA ASP A 105 -17.96 -0.14 24.46
C ASP A 105 -16.94 0.93 24.87
N ILE A 106 -16.72 1.94 24.01
CA ILE A 106 -15.73 3.00 24.20
C ILE A 106 -16.26 4.32 23.63
N ALA A 107 -16.15 5.39 24.42
CA ALA A 107 -16.37 6.75 23.95
C ALA A 107 -15.23 7.67 24.40
N HIS A 108 -14.57 8.32 23.45
CA HIS A 108 -13.47 9.25 23.70
C HIS A 108 -13.42 10.35 22.63
N ARG A 109 -12.73 11.45 22.93
CA ARG A 109 -12.47 12.48 21.92
C ARG A 109 -11.25 12.09 21.10
N LEU A 110 -11.34 12.31 19.79
CA LEU A 110 -10.19 12.19 18.89
C LEU A 110 -9.31 13.44 19.05
N GLY A 111 -7.99 13.22 19.24
CA GLY A 111 -6.96 14.25 19.32
C GLY A 111 -6.37 14.56 17.96
#